data_AF-A0A4Y3TSM1-F1
#
_entry.id   AF-A0A4Y3TSM1-F1
#
_cell.length_a   1.000
_cell.length_b   1.000
_cell.length_c   1.000
_cell.angle_alpha   90.00
_cell.angle_beta   90.00
_cell.angle_gamma   90.00
#
_symmetry.space_group_name_H-M   'P 1'
#
loop_
_entity.id
_entity.type
_entity.pdbx_description
1 polymer ?
#
loop_
_entity_poly.entity_id
_entity_poly.type
_entity_poly.pdbx_seq_one_letter_code
_entity_poly.pdbx_strand_id
1 'polypeptide(L)'
;MARKPGFIPEQTGFAGFDRVGLSRGAGRVRATPAGSGPAEAMAGSGRKCAGPAGARGALAAVCQADLFSLPLPPLPRTVFLPEEVRLSAVAVASLGGHAGEDGFLYLVVTQGRAARLLEHGLPLSRRAPLLLTERGGVVPWLAWLNDTRSEEPDTEAGAVLRLRRAMVAEALEPDPDHTAAFSAPCYWLSGA
;
A
#
# COMPACT_ATOMS: atom_id res chain seq x y z
N MET A 1 7.13 49.98 29.98
CA MET A 1 6.57 48.84 29.21
C MET A 1 6.54 49.20 27.74
N ALA A 2 7.40 48.61 26.91
CA ALA A 2 7.27 48.58 25.45
C ALA A 2 8.21 47.47 24.94
N ARG A 3 7.65 46.38 24.39
CA ARG A 3 8.41 45.23 23.89
C ARG A 3 8.74 45.44 22.40
N LYS A 4 9.97 45.05 22.02
CA LYS A 4 10.52 45.02 20.66
C LYS A 4 9.61 44.24 19.69
N PRO A 5 9.49 44.65 18.42
CA PRO A 5 8.96 43.78 17.37
C PRO A 5 10.02 42.76 16.97
N GLY A 6 9.61 41.49 17.04
CA GLY A 6 10.40 40.32 16.69
C GLY A 6 10.50 40.14 15.18
N PHE A 7 11.73 39.88 14.77
CA PHE A 7 12.20 39.37 13.50
C PHE A 7 11.48 38.06 13.11
N ILE A 8 10.93 37.99 11.89
CA ILE A 8 10.41 36.76 11.26
C ILE A 8 11.40 36.40 10.14
N PRO A 9 12.04 35.22 10.13
CA PRO A 9 12.79 34.77 8.97
C PRO A 9 11.83 34.24 7.89
N GLU A 10 11.95 34.78 6.69
CA GLU A 10 11.50 34.12 5.47
C GLU A 10 12.16 32.75 5.35
N GLN A 11 11.38 31.70 5.10
CA GLN A 11 11.89 30.47 4.52
C GLN A 11 11.29 30.31 3.11
N THR A 12 12.14 30.70 2.17
CA THR A 12 12.55 29.95 0.97
C THR A 12 11.62 28.83 0.51
N GLY A 13 11.12 29.00 -0.71
CA GLY A 13 10.16 28.12 -1.35
C GLY A 13 10.65 26.70 -1.63
N PHE A 14 9.66 25.84 -1.84
CA PHE A 14 9.84 24.52 -2.42
C PHE A 14 9.12 24.47 -3.77
N ALA A 15 9.92 24.39 -4.82
CA ALA A 15 9.47 24.09 -6.17
C ALA A 15 9.38 22.56 -6.35
N GLY A 16 8.30 22.12 -7.00
CA GLY A 16 8.34 20.97 -7.89
C GLY A 16 7.87 19.64 -7.31
N PHE A 17 6.60 19.31 -7.54
CA PHE A 17 6.22 17.95 -7.90
C PHE A 17 5.34 18.00 -9.15
N ASP A 18 5.94 17.60 -10.27
CA ASP A 18 5.33 17.59 -11.58
C ASP A 18 4.27 16.49 -11.72
N ARG A 19 3.20 16.87 -12.42
CA ARG A 19 2.06 16.07 -12.84
C ARG A 19 2.49 14.85 -13.66
N VAL A 20 1.97 13.68 -13.33
CA VAL A 20 1.88 12.57 -14.29
C VAL A 20 0.44 12.39 -14.72
N GLY A 21 0.20 12.76 -15.98
CA GLY A 21 -1.07 12.75 -16.66
C GLY A 21 -1.65 11.35 -16.90
N LEU A 22 -2.97 11.27 -16.75
CA LEU A 22 -3.83 10.19 -17.18
C LEU A 22 -4.01 10.21 -18.71
N SER A 23 -3.78 9.07 -19.35
CA SER A 23 -4.26 8.80 -20.72
C SER A 23 -5.02 7.47 -20.76
N ARG A 24 -6.34 7.59 -20.98
CA ARG A 24 -7.28 6.59 -21.53
C ARG A 24 -6.61 5.78 -22.66
N GLY A 25 -6.78 4.48 -22.86
CA GLY A 25 -8.00 3.67 -22.84
C GLY A 25 -8.33 3.24 -24.28
N ALA A 26 -8.19 1.95 -24.62
CA ALA A 26 -8.91 1.25 -25.71
C ALA A 26 -8.45 -0.22 -25.83
N GLY A 27 -9.11 -1.13 -25.10
CA GLY A 27 -8.95 -2.58 -25.23
C GLY A 27 -10.03 -3.16 -26.15
N ARG A 28 -9.58 -3.77 -27.26
CA ARG A 28 -10.40 -4.34 -28.33
C ARG A 28 -10.88 -5.75 -27.96
N VAL A 29 -12.17 -6.00 -28.10
CA VAL A 29 -12.83 -7.29 -27.93
C VAL A 29 -12.54 -8.21 -29.12
N ARG A 30 -12.16 -9.46 -28.86
CA ARG A 30 -12.44 -10.59 -29.77
C ARG A 30 -12.61 -11.89 -28.98
N ALA A 31 -13.79 -12.46 -29.10
CA ALA A 31 -14.14 -13.80 -28.64
C ALA A 31 -13.83 -14.84 -29.72
N THR A 32 -13.50 -16.06 -29.30
CA THR A 32 -13.41 -17.26 -30.14
C THR A 32 -14.30 -18.38 -29.56
N PRO A 33 -14.81 -19.28 -30.41
CA PRO A 33 -15.97 -20.10 -30.11
C PRO A 33 -15.67 -21.45 -29.45
N ALA A 34 -16.70 -21.99 -28.82
CA ALA A 34 -16.81 -23.35 -28.31
C ALA A 34 -16.88 -24.39 -29.45
N GLY A 35 -16.31 -25.57 -29.21
CA GLY A 35 -16.39 -26.74 -30.07
C GLY A 35 -16.22 -28.03 -29.25
N SER A 36 -17.13 -28.97 -29.48
CA SER A 36 -17.44 -30.16 -28.71
C SER A 36 -16.56 -31.39 -29.00
N GLY A 37 -16.48 -32.31 -28.02
CA GLY A 37 -16.61 -33.76 -28.30
C GLY A 37 -15.41 -34.67 -27.99
N PRO A 38 -15.65 -35.98 -27.74
CA PRO A 38 -14.87 -36.83 -26.81
C PRO A 38 -14.11 -37.98 -27.51
N ALA A 39 -13.15 -38.63 -26.82
CA ALA A 39 -12.78 -40.04 -27.03
C ALA A 39 -11.77 -40.56 -25.99
N GLU A 40 -12.05 -41.78 -25.53
CA GLU A 40 -11.19 -42.80 -24.93
C GLU A 40 -9.75 -42.89 -25.47
N ALA A 41 -8.81 -43.35 -24.63
CA ALA A 41 -8.24 -44.70 -24.72
C ALA A 41 -7.06 -44.93 -23.75
N MET A 42 -7.04 -46.14 -23.20
CA MET A 42 -5.92 -46.78 -22.48
C MET A 42 -4.59 -46.70 -23.23
N ALA A 43 -3.46 -46.64 -22.50
CA ALA A 43 -2.32 -47.56 -22.63
C ALA A 43 -1.14 -47.04 -21.78
N GLY A 44 -0.56 -47.94 -20.98
CA GLY A 44 0.48 -47.59 -20.01
C GLY A 44 1.86 -47.38 -20.60
N SER A 45 2.78 -46.95 -19.74
CA SER A 45 4.19 -47.32 -19.85
C SER A 45 4.88 -47.06 -18.52
N GLY A 46 5.14 -48.14 -17.76
CA GLY A 46 6.01 -48.07 -16.60
C GLY A 46 7.44 -47.80 -17.06
N ARG A 47 8.06 -46.72 -16.58
CA ARG A 47 9.51 -46.54 -16.70
C ARG A 47 10.21 -47.20 -15.52
N LYS A 48 10.57 -48.46 -15.76
CA LYS A 48 11.57 -49.22 -15.02
C LYS A 48 12.88 -48.42 -15.05
N CYS A 49 13.35 -47.94 -13.90
CA CYS A 49 14.73 -47.52 -13.75
C CYS A 49 15.60 -48.78 -13.80
N ALA A 50 16.10 -49.13 -14.98
CA ALA A 50 17.14 -50.14 -15.15
C ALA A 50 18.49 -49.46 -14.90
N GLY A 51 19.17 -49.83 -13.83
CA GLY A 51 20.57 -49.45 -13.63
C GLY A 51 21.51 -50.32 -14.47
N PRO A 52 22.76 -49.91 -14.68
CA PRO A 52 23.85 -50.84 -14.89
C PRO A 52 24.61 -51.03 -13.56
N ALA A 53 24.78 -52.29 -13.17
CA ALA A 53 25.77 -52.68 -12.18
C ALA A 53 27.16 -52.50 -12.82
N GLY A 54 28.00 -51.64 -12.23
CA GLY A 54 29.36 -51.41 -12.69
C GLY A 54 30.07 -50.37 -11.84
N ALA A 55 31.07 -50.83 -11.08
CA ALA A 55 31.72 -50.15 -9.97
C ALA A 55 32.36 -48.76 -10.23
N ARG A 56 32.49 -48.05 -9.10
CA ARG A 56 33.42 -46.94 -8.74
C ARG A 56 32.88 -45.51 -8.86
N GLY A 57 32.77 -44.88 -7.68
CA GLY A 57 32.60 -43.44 -7.50
C GLY A 57 31.22 -43.08 -6.97
N ALA A 58 30.97 -43.30 -5.68
CA ALA A 58 29.83 -42.72 -4.98
C ALA A 58 30.06 -41.21 -4.78
N LEU A 59 30.08 -40.45 -5.88
CA LEU A 59 29.73 -39.04 -5.85
C LEU A 59 28.21 -39.03 -5.91
N ALA A 60 27.60 -38.69 -4.78
CA ALA A 60 26.16 -38.54 -4.65
C ALA A 60 25.63 -37.83 -5.90
N ALA A 61 24.79 -38.53 -6.66
CA ALA A 61 23.98 -37.89 -7.68
C ALA A 61 23.12 -36.88 -6.93
N VAL A 62 23.59 -35.63 -6.90
CA VAL A 62 22.79 -34.50 -6.46
C VAL A 62 21.71 -34.44 -7.52
N CYS A 63 20.55 -35.03 -7.23
CA CYS A 63 19.34 -34.79 -7.99
C CYS A 63 19.16 -33.27 -7.99
N GLN A 64 19.59 -32.63 -9.07
CA GLN A 64 19.43 -31.21 -9.26
C GLN A 64 17.92 -30.99 -9.28
N ALA A 65 17.40 -30.48 -8.16
CA ALA A 65 16.01 -30.10 -8.08
C ALA A 65 15.77 -29.09 -9.21
N ASP A 66 14.89 -29.45 -10.13
CA ASP A 66 14.51 -28.55 -11.20
C ASP A 66 13.88 -27.30 -10.54
N LEU A 67 14.55 -26.16 -10.69
CA LEU A 67 14.17 -24.90 -10.07
C LEU A 67 12.78 -24.43 -10.52
N PHE A 68 12.30 -24.91 -11.68
CA PHE A 68 10.97 -24.62 -12.22
C PHE A 68 9.90 -25.63 -11.77
N SER A 69 10.31 -26.73 -11.14
CA SER A 69 9.40 -27.69 -10.49
C SER A 69 8.98 -27.26 -9.08
N LEU A 70 9.61 -26.22 -8.52
CA LEU A 70 9.21 -25.64 -7.25
C LEU A 70 7.89 -24.88 -7.41
N PRO A 71 6.96 -24.98 -6.44
CA PRO A 71 5.74 -24.17 -6.47
C PRO A 71 6.12 -22.70 -6.46
N LEU A 72 5.42 -21.92 -7.28
CA LEU A 72 5.59 -20.47 -7.30
C LEU A 72 5.35 -19.91 -5.90
N PRO A 73 6.18 -18.97 -5.43
CA PRO A 73 5.91 -18.27 -4.18
C PRO A 73 4.55 -17.57 -4.27
N PRO A 74 3.83 -17.44 -3.15
CA PRO A 74 2.55 -16.72 -3.15
C PRO A 74 2.76 -15.30 -3.67
N LEU A 75 1.79 -14.82 -4.46
CA LEU A 75 1.84 -13.45 -4.95
C LEU A 75 1.83 -12.48 -3.77
N PRO A 76 2.66 -11.41 -3.82
CA PRO A 76 2.64 -10.39 -2.79
C PRO A 76 1.26 -9.73 -2.75
N ARG A 77 0.82 -9.42 -1.53
CA ARG A 77 -0.44 -8.71 -1.31
C ARG A 77 -0.38 -7.32 -1.91
N THR A 78 -1.43 -6.91 -2.61
CA THR A 78 -1.51 -5.62 -3.29
C THR A 78 -2.53 -4.66 -2.68
N VAL A 79 -3.46 -5.13 -1.85
CA VAL A 79 -4.53 -4.32 -1.25
C VAL A 79 -4.87 -4.85 0.16
N PHE A 80 -5.17 -3.94 1.09
CA PHE A 80 -5.93 -4.24 2.31
C PHE A 80 -7.39 -3.87 2.12
N LEU A 81 -8.31 -4.83 2.31
CA LEU A 81 -9.74 -4.56 2.30
C LEU A 81 -10.14 -3.74 3.55
N PRO A 82 -11.16 -2.89 3.45
CA PRO A 82 -11.61 -2.05 4.56
C PRO A 82 -11.90 -2.84 5.85
N GLU A 83 -12.49 -4.03 5.71
CA GLU A 83 -12.91 -4.90 6.81
C GLU A 83 -11.72 -5.53 7.52
N GLU A 84 -10.66 -5.85 6.76
CA GLU A 84 -9.44 -6.50 7.26
C GLU A 84 -8.66 -5.61 8.22
N VAL A 85 -8.65 -4.29 7.96
CA VAL A 85 -7.91 -3.30 8.75
C VAL A 85 -8.80 -2.43 9.63
N ARG A 86 -10.11 -2.70 9.64
CA ARG A 86 -11.15 -1.89 10.31
C ARG A 86 -11.10 -0.42 9.87
N LEU A 87 -10.94 -0.20 8.57
CA LEU A 87 -10.93 1.13 7.97
C LEU A 87 -12.28 1.81 8.24
N SER A 88 -12.24 3.01 8.79
CA SER A 88 -13.44 3.78 9.09
C SER A 88 -13.20 5.28 8.97
N ALA A 89 -14.22 6.02 8.54
CA ALA A 89 -14.20 7.48 8.58
C ALA A 89 -14.31 7.99 10.02
N VAL A 90 -13.62 9.08 10.32
CA VAL A 90 -13.61 9.69 11.65
C VAL A 90 -13.91 11.18 11.54
N ALA A 91 -14.85 11.66 12.35
CA ALA A 91 -15.10 13.08 12.48
C ALA A 91 -13.95 13.73 13.27
N VAL A 92 -13.38 14.81 12.74
CA VAL A 92 -12.25 15.52 13.37
C VAL A 92 -12.58 15.97 14.80
N ALA A 93 -13.83 16.39 15.04
CA ALA A 93 -14.33 16.77 16.37
C ALA A 93 -14.21 15.65 17.42
N SER A 94 -14.21 14.37 16.99
CA SER A 94 -14.08 13.21 17.89
C SER A 94 -12.64 12.89 18.30
N LEU A 95 -11.66 13.55 17.69
CA LEU A 95 -10.23 13.33 17.97
C LEU A 95 -9.74 14.10 19.19
N GLY A 96 -10.50 15.09 19.66
CA GLY A 96 -10.14 15.94 20.80
C GLY A 96 -10.08 15.19 22.14
N GLY A 97 -9.18 15.63 23.02
CA GLY A 97 -9.21 15.27 24.44
C GLY A 97 -8.50 13.97 24.86
N HIS A 98 -7.77 13.30 23.96
CA HIS A 98 -6.94 12.15 24.31
C HIS A 98 -5.50 12.38 23.89
N ALA A 99 -4.61 12.46 24.88
CA ALA A 99 -3.16 12.46 24.69
C ALA A 99 -2.66 11.04 25.00
N GLY A 100 -2.41 10.24 23.97
CA GLY A 100 -1.90 8.88 24.12
C GLY A 100 -2.01 8.05 22.85
N GLU A 101 -1.26 6.96 22.82
CA GLU A 101 -1.34 5.95 21.77
C GLU A 101 -2.68 5.20 21.88
N ASP A 102 -3.52 5.29 20.85
CA ASP A 102 -4.83 4.64 20.80
C ASP A 102 -4.82 3.34 19.97
N GLY A 103 -3.64 2.95 19.47
CA GLY A 103 -3.44 1.78 18.60
C GLY A 103 -4.03 1.96 17.20
N PHE A 104 -4.38 3.19 16.80
CA PHE A 104 -4.82 3.53 15.45
C PHE A 104 -3.78 4.34 14.70
N LEU A 105 -3.82 4.19 13.38
CA LEU A 105 -3.16 5.10 12.45
C LEU A 105 -4.23 5.82 11.64
N TYR A 106 -3.89 7.03 11.22
CA TYR A 106 -4.79 7.93 10.54
C TYR A 106 -4.27 8.26 9.16
N LEU A 107 -5.18 8.33 8.21
CA LEU A 107 -4.93 8.75 6.84
C LEU A 107 -5.74 10.01 6.57
N VAL A 108 -5.06 11.09 6.19
CA VAL A 108 -5.68 12.36 5.81
C VAL A 108 -5.61 12.50 4.29
N VAL A 109 -6.78 12.52 3.65
CA VAL A 109 -6.93 12.54 2.19
C VAL A 109 -8.12 13.40 1.79
N THR A 110 -8.30 13.68 0.50
CA THR A 110 -9.52 14.33 0.02
C THR A 110 -10.75 13.42 0.18
N GLN A 111 -11.93 14.03 0.26
CA GLN A 111 -13.18 13.32 0.48
C GLN A 111 -13.49 12.26 -0.60
N GLY A 112 -13.25 12.54 -1.87
CA GLY A 112 -13.44 11.60 -2.97
C GLY A 112 -12.45 10.43 -2.89
N ARG A 113 -11.21 10.70 -2.49
CA ARG A 113 -10.22 9.63 -2.24
C ARG A 113 -10.60 8.78 -1.04
N ALA A 114 -11.10 9.39 0.04
CA ALA A 114 -11.58 8.65 1.21
C ALA A 114 -12.72 7.68 0.86
N ALA A 115 -13.70 8.12 0.06
CA ALA A 115 -14.80 7.27 -0.39
C ALA A 115 -14.28 6.05 -1.18
N ARG A 116 -13.36 6.26 -2.13
CA ARG A 116 -12.75 5.15 -2.89
C ARG A 116 -12.00 4.16 -2.01
N LEU A 117 -11.27 4.63 -1.00
CA LEU A 117 -10.53 3.74 -0.09
C LEU A 117 -11.48 2.94 0.81
N LEU A 118 -12.62 3.52 1.21
CA LEU A 118 -13.65 2.81 1.95
C LEU A 118 -14.39 1.77 1.10
N GLU A 119 -14.46 1.95 -0.22
CA GLU A 119 -15.11 1.01 -1.14
C GLU A 119 -14.16 -0.09 -1.64
N HIS A 120 -12.93 0.26 -1.98
CA HIS A 120 -11.99 -0.64 -2.66
C HIS A 120 -10.82 -1.09 -1.79
N GLY A 121 -10.64 -0.49 -0.62
CA GLY A 121 -9.52 -0.76 0.29
C GLY A 121 -8.29 0.11 0.05
N LEU A 122 -7.25 -0.16 0.84
CA LEU A 122 -5.97 0.55 0.81
C LEU A 122 -5.01 -0.14 -0.16
N PRO A 123 -4.62 0.51 -1.27
CA PRO A 123 -3.61 -0.04 -2.17
C PRO A 123 -2.23 -0.07 -1.49
N LEU A 124 -1.51 -1.17 -1.69
CA LEU A 124 -0.12 -1.35 -1.30
C LEU A 124 0.77 -1.16 -2.51
N SER A 125 1.52 -0.06 -2.51
CA SER A 125 2.42 0.28 -3.62
C SER A 125 3.67 0.95 -3.10
N ARG A 126 4.83 0.38 -3.44
CA ARG A 126 6.12 1.01 -3.17
C ARG A 126 6.38 2.27 -4.00
N ARG A 127 5.66 2.43 -5.12
CA ARG A 127 5.78 3.62 -6.00
C ARG A 127 4.94 4.80 -5.53
N ALA A 128 3.88 4.52 -4.79
CA ALA A 128 2.96 5.52 -4.27
C ALA A 128 2.48 5.07 -2.88
N PRO A 129 3.40 5.02 -1.89
CA PRO A 129 3.05 4.57 -0.55
C PRO A 129 2.04 5.52 0.08
N LEU A 130 1.16 4.98 0.92
CA LEU A 130 0.23 5.81 1.68
C LEU A 130 0.92 6.29 2.94
N LEU A 131 0.96 7.61 3.13
CA LEU A 131 1.46 8.19 4.38
C LEU A 131 0.38 8.06 5.45
N LEU A 132 0.75 7.54 6.61
CA LEU A 132 -0.10 7.38 7.78
C LEU A 132 0.49 8.15 8.95
N THR A 133 -0.33 8.79 9.76
CA THR A 133 0.10 9.53 10.94
C THR A 133 -0.54 8.97 12.20
N GLU A 134 0.11 9.13 13.33
CA GLU A 134 -0.56 9.05 14.62
C GLU A 134 -1.54 10.22 14.79
N ARG A 135 -2.41 10.12 15.80
CA ARG A 135 -3.48 11.10 16.07
C ARG A 135 -2.98 12.55 16.08
N GLY A 136 -1.81 12.80 16.66
CA GLY A 136 -1.24 14.14 16.79
C GLY A 136 -1.01 14.86 15.46
N GLY A 137 -0.74 14.13 14.38
CA GLY A 137 -0.48 14.72 13.06
C GLY A 137 -1.73 14.97 12.22
N VAL A 138 -2.91 14.51 12.66
CA VAL A 138 -4.15 14.68 11.89
C VAL A 138 -4.51 16.16 11.70
N VAL A 139 -4.45 16.96 12.77
CA VAL A 139 -4.84 18.38 12.71
C VAL A 139 -3.85 19.21 11.88
N PRO A 140 -2.52 19.14 12.10
CA PRO A 140 -1.56 19.82 11.23
C PRO A 140 -1.70 19.46 9.76
N TRP A 141 -1.94 18.17 9.46
CA TRP A 141 -2.10 17.72 8.08
C TRP A 141 -3.39 18.21 7.45
N LEU A 142 -4.51 18.20 8.17
CA LEU A 142 -5.75 18.80 7.68
C LEU A 142 -5.59 20.30 7.40
N ALA A 143 -4.85 21.02 8.25
CA ALA A 143 -4.55 22.43 8.01
C ALA A 143 -3.77 22.61 6.70
N TRP A 144 -2.69 21.84 6.50
CA TRP A 144 -1.92 21.85 5.26
C TRP A 144 -2.77 21.55 4.01
N LEU A 145 -3.66 20.57 4.10
CA LEU A 145 -4.53 20.19 2.98
C LEU A 145 -5.57 21.28 2.67
N ASN A 146 -6.06 22.00 3.68
CA ASN A 146 -6.96 23.14 3.52
C ASN A 146 -6.25 24.41 3.00
N ASP A 147 -5.00 24.63 3.40
CA ASP A 147 -4.19 25.73 2.87
C ASP A 147 -3.95 25.53 1.37
N THR A 148 -3.60 24.32 0.95
CA THR A 148 -3.47 23.95 -0.47
C THR A 148 -4.78 24.16 -1.24
N ARG A 149 -5.93 23.86 -0.62
CA ARG A 149 -7.26 24.15 -1.21
C ARG A 149 -7.53 25.64 -1.36
N SER A 150 -7.00 26.50 -0.49
CA SER A 150 -7.22 27.94 -0.58
C SER A 150 -6.55 28.52 -1.83
N GLU A 151 -5.51 27.86 -2.35
CA GLU A 151 -4.86 28.20 -3.61
C GLU A 151 -5.63 27.64 -4.83
N GLU A 152 -6.31 26.50 -4.67
CA GLU A 152 -7.11 25.84 -5.71
C GLU A 152 -8.55 25.56 -5.24
N PRO A 153 -9.52 26.50 -5.44
CA PRO A 153 -10.84 26.46 -4.80
C PRO A 153 -11.71 25.25 -5.19
N ASP A 154 -11.42 24.59 -6.31
CA ASP A 154 -12.09 23.35 -6.75
C ASP A 154 -11.59 22.09 -6.01
N THR A 155 -10.61 22.22 -5.11
CA THR A 155 -10.10 21.10 -4.33
C THR A 155 -11.13 20.64 -3.30
N GLU A 156 -11.37 19.32 -3.28
CA GLU A 156 -12.28 18.67 -2.32
C GLU A 156 -11.88 18.93 -0.86
N ALA A 157 -12.85 18.84 0.06
CA ALA A 157 -12.58 18.93 1.49
C ALA A 157 -11.70 17.77 1.98
N GLY A 158 -10.90 18.03 3.01
CA GLY A 158 -10.15 16.99 3.71
C GLY A 158 -11.06 16.05 4.50
N ALA A 159 -10.74 14.76 4.45
CA ALA A 159 -11.39 13.69 5.18
C ALA A 159 -10.34 12.86 5.93
N VAL A 160 -10.75 12.29 7.05
CA VAL A 160 -9.89 11.48 7.92
C VAL A 160 -10.43 10.05 7.96
N LEU A 161 -9.55 9.11 7.65
CA LEU A 161 -9.78 7.69 7.88
C LEU A 161 -8.90 7.22 9.03
N ARG A 162 -9.37 6.22 9.78
CA ARG A 162 -8.57 5.48 10.77
C ARG A 162 -8.53 4.01 10.44
N LEU A 163 -7.45 3.34 10.84
CA LEU A 163 -7.27 1.90 10.77
C LEU A 163 -6.46 1.39 11.97
N ARG A 164 -6.54 0.09 12.26
CA ARG A 164 -5.79 -0.51 13.38
C ARG A 164 -4.33 -0.74 13.00
N ARG A 165 -3.39 -0.17 13.79
CA ARG A 165 -1.95 -0.30 13.55
C ARG A 165 -1.50 -1.76 13.46
N ALA A 166 -1.95 -2.60 14.40
CA ALA A 166 -1.59 -4.01 14.45
C ALA A 166 -1.99 -4.81 13.20
N MET A 167 -3.02 -4.37 12.46
CA MET A 167 -3.52 -5.09 11.28
C MET A 167 -2.71 -4.79 10.01
N VAL A 168 -1.92 -3.73 10.01
CA VAL A 168 -1.06 -3.34 8.88
C VAL A 168 0.43 -3.40 9.22
N ALA A 169 0.79 -3.85 10.42
CA ALA A 169 2.15 -3.79 10.95
C ALA A 169 3.21 -4.41 10.03
N GLU A 170 2.89 -5.53 9.37
CA GLU A 170 3.80 -6.22 8.44
C GLU A 170 4.04 -5.45 7.13
N ALA A 171 3.16 -4.52 6.78
CA ALA A 171 3.24 -3.71 5.57
C ALA A 171 3.65 -2.25 5.84
N LEU A 172 3.81 -1.89 7.12
CA LEU A 172 4.32 -0.60 7.55
C LEU A 172 5.85 -0.60 7.50
N GLU A 173 6.41 0.56 7.18
CA GLU A 173 7.82 0.81 7.43
C GLU A 173 8.13 0.71 8.94
N PRO A 174 9.22 0.02 9.34
CA PRO A 174 9.52 -0.21 10.74
C PRO A 174 9.90 1.08 11.49
N ASP A 175 10.58 1.99 10.80
CA ASP A 175 11.07 3.23 11.39
C ASP A 175 10.12 4.38 11.06
N PRO A 176 9.49 5.01 12.08
CA PRO A 176 8.68 6.20 11.85
C PRO A 176 9.55 7.34 11.36
N ASP A 177 9.09 8.03 10.32
CA ASP A 177 9.62 9.34 9.98
C ASP A 177 9.05 10.39 10.94
N HIS A 178 9.93 11.26 11.42
CA HIS A 178 9.58 12.43 12.19
C HIS A 178 9.69 13.66 11.29
N THR A 179 8.86 13.72 10.26
CA THR A 179 8.81 14.93 9.44
C THR A 179 8.31 16.09 10.30
N ALA A 180 9.12 17.16 10.40
CA ALA A 180 8.78 18.36 11.18
C ALA A 180 7.41 18.98 10.79
N ALA A 181 6.94 18.72 9.57
CA ALA A 181 5.68 19.23 9.03
C ALA A 181 4.44 18.79 9.82
N PHE A 182 4.44 17.60 10.43
CA PHE A 182 3.24 17.03 11.02
C PHE A 182 3.28 16.88 12.54
N SER A 183 4.41 17.22 13.18
CA SER A 183 4.61 17.19 14.64
C SER A 183 4.31 15.85 15.33
N ALA A 184 4.21 14.76 14.56
CA ALA A 184 3.86 13.43 15.03
C ALA A 184 4.55 12.34 14.20
N PRO A 185 4.72 11.12 14.73
CA PRO A 185 5.26 9.99 13.98
C PRO A 185 4.41 9.68 12.75
N CYS A 186 5.08 9.54 11.61
CA CYS A 186 4.48 9.21 10.33
C CYS A 186 5.09 7.92 9.78
N TYR A 187 4.28 7.12 9.11
CA TYR A 187 4.67 5.80 8.60
C TYR A 187 4.24 5.67 7.15
N TRP A 188 5.08 5.02 6.34
CA TRP A 188 4.72 4.67 4.98
C TRP A 188 4.11 3.28 4.93
N LEU A 189 2.94 3.19 4.28
CA LEU A 189 2.28 1.93 3.95
C LEU A 189 2.56 1.60 2.48
N SER A 190 3.59 0.81 2.23
CA SER A 190 4.09 0.50 0.88
C SER A 190 3.81 -0.94 0.43
N GLY A 191 3.49 -1.83 1.37
CA GLY A 191 3.54 -3.28 1.13
C GLY A 191 4.97 -3.82 1.17
N ALA A 192 5.10 -5.08 1.56
CA ALA A 192 6.38 -5.78 1.72
C ALA A 192 7.08 -6.12 0.41
#